data_AF-A0A822EEJ0-F1
#
_entry.id   AF-A0A822EEJ0-F1
#
_cell.length_a   1.000
_cell.length_b   1.000
_cell.length_c   1.000
_cell.angle_alpha   90.00
_cell.angle_beta   90.00
_cell.angle_gamma   90.00
#
_symmetry.space_group_name_H-M   'P 1'
#
loop_
_entity.id
_entity.type
_entity.pdbx_description
1 polymer ?
#
loop_
_entity_poly.entity_id
_entity_poly.type
_entity_poly.pdbx_seq_one_letter_code
_entity_poly.pdbx_strand_id
1 'polypeptide(L)'
;ELKSLLDLSRNMSVYRNLLKNELIVPPIIPMFPVCMKDLTFIHLGNQTQDDGLINFEKLRMIAKEIRYIMNMSSSSYVKAYIN
;
A
#
# COMPACT_ATOMS: atom_id res chain seq x y z
N GLU A 1 17.41 9.55 11.58
CA GLU A 1 16.36 10.06 10.68
C GLU A 1 15.81 8.97 9.76
N LEU A 2 16.56 8.44 8.77
CA LEU A 2 16.05 7.38 7.87
C LEU A 2 15.56 6.11 8.58
N LYS A 3 16.23 5.68 9.66
CA LYS A 3 15.87 4.48 10.43
C LYS A 3 14.47 4.57 11.04
N SER A 4 13.94 5.75 11.34
CA SER A 4 12.59 5.88 11.94
C SER A 4 11.48 5.57 10.92
N LEU A 5 11.75 5.63 9.62
CA LEU A 5 10.82 5.16 8.59
C LEU A 5 10.64 3.64 8.63
N LEU A 6 11.60 2.91 9.20
CA LEU A 6 11.56 1.45 9.33
C LEU A 6 10.98 0.98 10.68
N ASP A 7 10.51 1.91 11.51
CA ASP A 7 9.90 1.58 12.80
C ASP A 7 8.57 0.82 12.60
N LEU A 8 8.53 -0.42 13.07
CA LEU A 8 7.39 -1.34 12.96
C LEU A 8 6.22 -0.95 13.87
N SER A 9 6.44 -0.03 14.82
CA SER A 9 5.44 0.41 15.80
C SER A 9 4.17 0.94 15.12
N ARG A 10 3.01 0.63 15.72
CA ARG A 10 1.67 1.04 15.22
C ARG A 10 1.48 0.76 13.72
N ASN A 11 1.94 -0.42 13.30
CA ASN A 11 1.88 -0.88 11.90
C ASN A 11 2.58 0.08 10.92
N MET A 12 3.85 0.42 11.19
CA MET A 12 4.66 1.29 10.33
C MET A 12 4.07 2.70 10.19
N SER A 13 3.55 3.29 11.29
CA SER A 13 2.80 4.55 11.23
C SER A 13 3.59 5.71 10.66
N VAL A 14 4.91 5.76 10.90
CA VAL A 14 5.78 6.83 10.40
C VAL A 14 5.85 6.78 8.87
N TYR A 15 6.15 5.62 8.29
CA TYR A 15 6.14 5.40 6.84
C TYR A 15 4.76 5.69 6.23
N ARG A 16 3.67 5.22 6.86
CA ARG A 16 2.31 5.45 6.33
C ARG A 16 1.89 6.91 6.37
N ASN A 17 2.29 7.65 7.39
CA ASN A 17 1.99 9.08 7.49
C ASN A 17 2.78 9.89 6.46
N LEU A 18 4.03 9.48 6.17
CA LEU A 18 4.82 10.06 5.08
C LEU A 18 4.05 9.96 3.75
N LEU A 19 3.55 8.78 3.40
CA LEU A 19 2.78 8.56 2.16
C LEU A 19 1.44 9.32 2.08
N LYS A 20 0.93 9.85 3.20
CA LYS A 20 -0.29 10.68 3.24
C LYS A 20 0.00 12.17 3.07
N ASN A 21 1.27 12.57 3.07
CA ASN A 21 1.64 13.95 2.84
C ASN A 21 1.27 14.33 1.40
N GLU A 22 0.51 15.42 1.24
CA GLU A 22 0.01 15.89 -0.07
C GLU A 22 1.14 16.26 -1.05
N LEU A 23 2.34 16.53 -0.54
CA LEU A 23 3.54 16.77 -1.35
C LEU A 23 4.10 15.47 -1.96
N ILE A 24 3.70 14.30 -1.46
CA ILE A 24 4.12 13.00 -1.97
C ILE A 24 3.06 12.50 -2.96
N VAL A 25 3.30 12.80 -4.22
CA VAL A 25 2.49 12.38 -5.36
C VAL A 25 3.27 11.39 -6.23
N PRO A 26 2.58 10.55 -7.02
CA PRO A 26 3.22 9.66 -7.99
C PRO A 26 4.20 10.43 -8.91
N PRO A 27 5.30 9.78 -9.36
CA PRO A 27 5.64 8.37 -9.18
C PRO A 27 6.37 8.04 -7.86
N ILE A 28 5.92 6.99 -7.17
CA ILE A 28 6.46 6.50 -5.89
C ILE A 28 6.76 5.00 -6.04
N ILE A 29 7.94 4.56 -5.59
CA ILE A 29 8.24 3.14 -5.38
C ILE A 29 7.80 2.78 -3.96
N PRO A 30 6.74 1.96 -3.78
CA PRO A 30 6.33 1.53 -2.45
C PRO A 30 7.36 0.60 -1.81
N MET A 31 7.34 0.54 -0.48
CA MET A 31 7.89 -0.60 0.25
C MET A 31 7.00 -1.84 0.01
N PHE A 32 7.31 -2.60 -1.05
CA PHE A 32 6.60 -3.85 -1.38
C PHE A 32 6.41 -4.81 -0.22
N PRO A 33 7.36 -4.99 0.73
CA PRO A 33 7.12 -5.82 1.91
C PRO A 33 5.92 -5.39 2.75
N VAL A 34 5.66 -4.08 2.86
CA VAL A 34 4.50 -3.53 3.59
C VAL A 34 3.21 -3.79 2.80
N CYS A 35 3.23 -3.55 1.49
CA CYS A 35 2.08 -3.83 0.61
C CYS A 35 1.69 -5.32 0.62
N MET A 36 2.68 -6.21 0.51
CA MET A 36 2.48 -7.66 0.56
C MET A 36 1.97 -8.11 1.92
N LYS A 37 2.52 -7.54 3.00
CA LYS A 37 2.01 -7.76 4.36
C LYS A 37 0.52 -7.41 4.42
N ASP A 38 0.12 -6.21 3.99
CA ASP A 38 -1.27 -5.75 4.07
C ASP A 38 -2.21 -6.66 3.27
N LEU A 39 -1.86 -7.01 2.03
CA LEU A 39 -2.61 -7.97 1.22
C LEU A 39 -2.72 -9.35 1.89
N THR A 40 -1.64 -9.83 2.52
CA THR A 40 -1.61 -11.10 3.25
C THR A 40 -2.54 -11.08 4.45
N PHE A 41 -2.54 -9.99 5.23
CA PHE A 41 -3.44 -9.84 6.38
C PHE A 41 -4.91 -9.80 5.94
N ILE A 42 -5.23 -9.13 4.83
CA ILE A 42 -6.59 -9.14 4.29
C ILE A 42 -6.98 -10.55 3.84
N HIS A 43 -6.08 -11.25 3.14
CA HIS A 43 -6.37 -12.58 2.61
C HIS A 43 -6.57 -13.64 3.70
N LEU A 44 -5.68 -13.67 4.69
CA LEU A 44 -5.70 -14.66 5.78
C LEU A 44 -6.71 -14.28 6.89
N GLY A 45 -6.95 -12.99 7.10
CA GLY A 45 -7.85 -12.50 8.14
C GLY A 45 -9.34 -12.51 7.77
N ASN A 46 -9.68 -12.75 6.50
CA ASN A 46 -11.07 -12.74 6.03
C ASN A 46 -11.37 -14.00 5.22
N GLN A 47 -12.51 -14.65 5.49
CA GLN A 47 -12.96 -15.79 4.69
C GLN A 47 -13.34 -15.35 3.28
N THR A 48 -13.01 -16.17 2.27
CA THR A 48 -13.38 -15.88 0.87
C THR A 48 -14.87 -16.09 0.61
N GLN A 49 -15.49 -17.00 1.37
CA GLN A 49 -16.91 -17.27 1.35
C GLN A 49 -17.44 -17.32 2.78
N ASP A 50 -18.68 -16.92 2.96
CA ASP A 50 -19.42 -17.01 4.23
C ASP A 50 -20.79 -17.59 3.91
N ASP A 51 -21.16 -18.69 4.57
CA ASP A 51 -22.40 -19.46 4.28
C ASP A 51 -22.62 -19.79 2.79
N GLY A 52 -21.54 -20.12 2.07
CA GLY A 52 -21.58 -20.45 0.65
C GLY A 52 -21.75 -19.25 -0.29
N LEU A 53 -21.83 -18.02 0.24
CA LEU A 53 -21.87 -16.78 -0.52
C LEU A 53 -20.48 -16.15 -0.60
N ILE A 54 -20.20 -15.45 -1.70
CA ILE A 54 -18.93 -14.73 -1.87
C ILE A 54 -18.84 -13.56 -0.89
N ASN A 55 -17.73 -13.47 -0.17
CA ASN A 55 -17.44 -12.32 0.69
C ASN A 55 -16.94 -11.14 -0.15
N PHE A 56 -17.86 -10.30 -0.60
CA PHE A 56 -17.52 -9.08 -1.36
C PHE A 56 -16.78 -8.02 -0.55
N GLU A 57 -16.91 -8.01 0.78
CA GLU A 57 -16.13 -7.10 1.62
C GLU A 57 -14.64 -7.44 1.56
N LYS A 58 -14.27 -8.72 1.63
CA LYS A 58 -12.88 -9.17 1.40
C LYS A 58 -12.37 -8.71 0.03
N LEU A 59 -13.15 -8.93 -1.02
CA LEU A 59 -12.76 -8.54 -2.38
C LEU A 59 -12.58 -7.01 -2.50
N ARG A 60 -13.46 -6.24 -1.87
CA ARG A 60 -13.39 -4.77 -1.84
C ARG A 60 -12.17 -4.26 -1.08
N MET A 61 -11.80 -4.91 0.03
CA MET A 61 -10.57 -4.63 0.77
C MET A 61 -9.32 -4.88 -0.09
N ILE A 62 -9.22 -6.05 -0.74
CA ILE A 62 -8.10 -6.39 -1.64
C ILE A 62 -8.01 -5.38 -2.78
N ALA A 63 -9.14 -5.10 -3.44
CA ALA A 63 -9.17 -4.19 -4.58
C ALA A 63 -8.78 -2.75 -4.18
N LYS A 64 -9.12 -2.31 -2.96
CA LYS A 64 -8.71 -1.01 -2.43
C LYS A 64 -7.19 -0.93 -2.29
N GLU A 65 -6.56 -1.97 -1.75
CA GLU A 65 -5.10 -2.01 -1.58
C GLU A 65 -4.37 -2.05 -2.92
N ILE A 66 -4.84 -2.86 -3.88
CA ILE A 66 -4.27 -2.91 -5.23
C ILE A 66 -4.36 -1.55 -5.93
N ARG A 67 -5.53 -0.89 -5.90
CA ARG A 67 -5.69 0.45 -6.50
C ARG A 67 -4.77 1.48 -5.86
N TYR A 68 -4.57 1.41 -4.53
CA TYR A 68 -3.65 2.29 -3.82
C TYR A 68 -2.20 2.11 -4.33
N ILE A 69 -1.74 0.86 -4.48
CA ILE A 69 -0.41 0.54 -5.03
C ILE A 69 -0.29 1.01 -6.48
N MET A 70 -1.30 0.76 -7.32
CA MET A 70 -1.30 1.20 -8.72
C MET A 70 -1.21 2.73 -8.83
N ASN A 71 -1.93 3.46 -7.96
CA ASN A 71 -1.91 4.92 -7.94
C ASN A 71 -0.50 5.47 -7.71
N MET A 72 0.31 4.83 -6.84
CA MET A 72 1.71 5.23 -6.61
C MET A 72 2.55 5.22 -7.89
N SER A 73 2.21 4.35 -8.85
CA SER A 73 2.89 4.22 -10.14
C SER A 73 2.14 4.88 -11.30
N SER A 74 1.14 5.73 -11.03
CA SER A 74 0.26 6.31 -12.06
C SER A 74 0.93 7.39 -12.93
N SER A 75 2.13 7.83 -12.57
CA SER A 75 2.92 8.82 -13.32
C SER A 75 4.27 8.23 -13.72
N SER A 76 4.91 8.79 -14.75
CA SER A 76 6.24 8.36 -15.18
C SER A 76 7.34 9.07 -14.39
N TYR A 77 8.44 8.37 -14.11
CA TYR A 77 9.67 9.02 -13.66
C TYR A 77 10.24 9.85 -14.80
N VAL A 78 10.14 11.18 -14.70
CA VAL A 78 10.81 12.07 -15.64
C VAL A 78 12.31 11.97 -15.37
N LYS A 79 13.10 11.61 -16.39
CA LYS A 79 14.55 11.79 -16.33
C LYS A 79 14.80 13.29 -16.21
N ALA A 80 15.21 13.75 -15.04
CA ALA A 80 15.86 15.04 -14.93
C ALA A 80 17.09 14.96 -15.84
N TYR A 81 17.05 15.69 -16.96
CA TYR A 81 18.17 15.77 -17.87
C TYR A 81 19.37 16.28 -17.09
N ILE A 82 20.38 15.42 -16.95
CA ILE A 82 21.70 15.81 -16.48
C ILE A 82 22.32 16.56 -17.65
N ASN A 83 22.39 17.88 -17.55
CA ASN A 83 23.33 18.69 -18.32
C ASN A 83 24.71 18.54 -17.72
#